data_AF-L2GL31-F1
#
_entry.id   AF-L2GL31-F1
#
_cell.length_a   1.000
_cell.length_b   1.000
_cell.length_c   1.000
_cell.angle_alpha   90.00
_cell.angle_beta   90.00
_cell.angle_gamma   90.00
#
_symmetry.space_group_name_H-M   'P 1'
#
loop_
_entity.id
_entity.type
_entity.pdbx_description
1 polymer ?
#
loop_
_entity_poly.entity_id
_entity_poly.type
_entity_poly.pdbx_seq_one_letter_code
_entity_poly.pdbx_strand_id
1 'polypeptide(L)'
;CYVLAYALSNFKAANKIYSKKISIDLRSDATHLFFELSLILLVFSFTSYFVSFGNPQRLQTREVILESKNSAVIFICTMTLLVYRSLKFADFGPHRQSVRKNCLFISIFILCVLFSIVVVGLIFSGNQAALSFFQVKKLSPIDIMLCGGCLFVSILVTVLFDFYERMKRKEKAR
;
A
#
# COMPACT_ATOMS: atom_id res chain seq x y z
N CYS A 1 6.22 5.49 -9.06
CA CYS A 1 4.93 6.21 -8.86
C CYS A 1 4.44 6.93 -10.12
N TYR A 2 5.21 7.86 -10.71
CA TYR A 2 4.77 8.65 -11.87
C TYR A 2 4.33 7.79 -13.08
N VAL A 3 5.12 6.78 -13.46
CA VAL A 3 4.81 5.86 -14.56
C VAL A 3 3.53 5.06 -14.31
N LEU A 4 3.29 4.65 -13.05
CA LEU A 4 2.08 3.92 -12.65
C LEU A 4 0.85 4.83 -12.68
N ALA A 5 0.98 6.09 -12.26
CA ALA A 5 -0.08 7.09 -12.36
C ALA A 5 -0.44 7.39 -13.82
N TYR A 6 0.57 7.49 -14.70
CA TYR A 6 0.37 7.63 -16.14
C TYR A 6 -0.34 6.41 -16.75
N ALA A 7 0.03 5.19 -16.32
CA ALA A 7 -0.66 3.98 -16.77
C ALA A 7 -2.15 3.95 -16.34
N LEU A 8 -2.46 4.47 -15.15
CA LEU A 8 -3.82 4.57 -14.61
C LEU A 8 -4.69 5.60 -15.33
N SER A 9 -4.09 6.63 -15.94
CA SER A 9 -4.83 7.61 -16.75
C SER A 9 -5.13 7.11 -18.17
N ASN A 10 -4.35 6.14 -18.67
CA ASN A 10 -4.47 5.64 -20.03
C ASN A 10 -5.51 4.50 -20.21
N PHE A 11 -6.57 4.52 -19.39
CA PHE A 11 -7.68 3.59 -19.54
C PHE A 11 -8.70 4.13 -20.53
N LYS A 12 -9.09 3.31 -21.51
CA LYS A 12 -10.21 3.64 -22.39
C LYS A 12 -11.54 3.55 -21.64
N ALA A 13 -12.48 4.42 -22.03
CA ALA A 13 -13.85 4.36 -21.54
C ALA A 13 -14.52 3.03 -21.92
N ALA A 14 -15.51 2.59 -21.14
CA ALA A 14 -16.27 1.39 -21.48
C ALA A 14 -17.06 1.58 -22.78
N ASN A 15 -17.14 0.54 -23.62
CA ASN A 15 -17.87 0.57 -24.90
C ASN A 15 -19.40 0.68 -24.74
N LYS A 16 -19.93 0.53 -23.53
CA LYS A 16 -21.36 0.64 -23.23
C LYS A 16 -21.61 1.90 -22.41
N ILE A 17 -22.61 2.68 -22.81
CA ILE A 17 -23.10 3.81 -22.04
C ILE A 17 -23.93 3.25 -20.89
N TYR A 18 -23.46 3.43 -19.66
CA TYR A 18 -24.17 3.03 -18.45
C TYR A 18 -24.99 4.21 -17.93
N SER A 19 -26.28 4.00 -17.64
CA SER A 19 -27.20 5.02 -17.10
C SER A 19 -26.85 5.45 -15.67
N LYS A 20 -26.01 4.68 -14.97
CA LYS A 20 -25.57 4.98 -13.62
C LYS A 20 -24.63 6.18 -13.67
N LYS A 21 -25.07 7.34 -13.14
CA LYS A 21 -24.18 8.49 -12.95
C LYS A 21 -22.99 8.07 -12.08
N ILE A 22 -21.80 8.58 -12.42
CA ILE A 22 -20.61 8.46 -11.58
C ILE A 22 -20.90 9.26 -10.30
N SER A 23 -21.40 8.61 -9.27
CA SER A 23 -21.46 9.19 -7.93
C SER A 23 -20.05 9.11 -7.36
N ILE A 24 -19.26 10.17 -7.57
CA ILE A 24 -17.98 10.32 -6.88
C ILE A 24 -18.30 10.61 -5.42
N ASP A 25 -18.37 9.56 -4.60
CA ASP A 25 -18.54 9.71 -3.16
C ASP A 25 -17.16 9.98 -2.54
N LEU A 26 -16.66 11.21 -2.76
CA LEU A 26 -15.39 11.68 -2.22
C LEU A 26 -15.27 11.46 -0.71
N ARG A 27 -16.40 11.42 0.01
CA ARG A 27 -16.42 11.16 1.45
C ARG A 27 -16.10 9.71 1.76
N SER A 28 -16.66 8.75 1.04
CA SER A 28 -16.31 7.33 1.20
C SER A 28 -14.83 7.11 0.85
N ASP A 29 -14.36 7.65 -0.28
CA ASP A 29 -12.95 7.53 -0.69
C ASP A 29 -11.98 8.18 0.31
N ALA A 30 -12.32 9.35 0.85
CA ALA A 30 -11.52 10.01 1.89
C ALA A 30 -11.51 9.20 3.20
N THR A 31 -12.62 8.53 3.55
CA THR A 31 -12.70 7.68 4.73
C THR A 31 -11.83 6.44 4.57
N HIS A 32 -11.85 5.80 3.40
CA HIS A 32 -10.92 4.72 3.05
C HIS A 32 -9.47 5.18 3.14
N LEU A 33 -9.17 6.37 2.62
CA LEU A 33 -7.82 6.91 2.63
C LEU A 33 -7.31 7.20 4.06
N PHE A 34 -8.17 7.78 4.90
CA PHE A 34 -7.86 8.02 6.30
C PHE A 34 -7.65 6.71 7.05
N PHE A 35 -8.53 5.72 6.83
CA PHE A 35 -8.44 4.41 7.46
C PHE A 35 -7.12 3.70 7.13
N GLU A 36 -6.74 3.64 5.85
CA GLU A 36 -5.47 3.02 5.43
C GLU A 36 -4.26 3.76 6.01
N LEU A 37 -4.28 5.10 6.06
CA LEU A 37 -3.21 5.89 6.69
C LEU A 37 -3.12 5.66 8.20
N SER A 38 -4.25 5.64 8.90
CA SER A 38 -4.29 5.32 10.34
C SER A 38 -3.72 3.94 10.61
N LEU A 39 -3.98 2.98 9.72
CA LEU A 39 -3.50 1.62 9.86
C LEU A 39 -1.97 1.56 9.64
N ILE A 40 -1.41 2.27 8.65
CA ILE A 40 0.05 2.44 8.51
C ILE A 40 0.66 3.06 9.76
N LEU A 41 0.07 4.13 10.28
CA LEU A 41 0.55 4.81 11.48
C LEU A 41 0.50 3.91 12.71
N LEU A 42 -0.50 3.03 12.78
CA LEU A 42 -0.62 2.01 13.82
C LEU A 42 0.47 0.94 13.67
N VAL A 43 0.70 0.43 12.45
CA VAL A 43 1.82 -0.50 12.17
C VAL A 43 3.15 0.15 12.54
N PHE A 44 3.35 1.41 12.17
CA PHE A 44 4.54 2.18 12.51
C PHE A 44 4.70 2.34 14.02
N SER A 45 3.64 2.72 14.74
CA SER A 45 3.68 2.92 16.19
C SER A 45 3.95 1.62 16.92
N PHE A 46 3.30 0.52 16.50
CA PHE A 46 3.51 -0.81 17.05
C PHE A 46 4.94 -1.29 16.78
N THR A 47 5.41 -1.19 15.54
CA THR A 47 6.78 -1.61 15.19
C THR A 47 7.81 -0.74 15.90
N SER A 48 7.57 0.57 16.01
CA SER A 48 8.44 1.49 16.75
C SER A 48 8.48 1.17 18.24
N TYR A 49 7.35 0.80 18.85
CA TYR A 49 7.27 0.36 20.24
C TYR A 49 8.09 -0.91 20.47
N PHE A 50 7.91 -1.95 19.63
CA PHE A 50 8.65 -3.21 19.74
C PHE A 50 10.14 -3.05 19.44
N VAL A 51 10.50 -2.25 18.43
CA VAL A 51 11.90 -1.94 18.10
C VAL A 51 12.56 -1.12 19.22
N SER A 52 11.81 -0.23 19.89
CA SER A 52 12.33 0.57 21.02
C SER A 52 12.46 -0.23 22.31
N PHE A 53 11.63 -1.25 22.54
CA PHE A 53 11.72 -2.13 23.70
C PHE A 53 13.07 -2.89 23.75
N GLY A 54 13.68 -3.13 22.59
CA GLY A 54 15.03 -3.71 22.48
C GLY A 54 16.17 -2.72 22.67
N ASN A 55 15.91 -1.41 22.86
CA ASN A 55 16.97 -0.41 23.04
C ASN A 55 16.49 0.83 23.86
N PRO A 56 16.32 0.71 25.18
CA PRO A 56 15.70 1.73 26.04
C PRO A 56 16.48 3.05 26.15
N GLN A 57 17.71 3.16 25.63
CA GLN A 57 18.52 4.39 25.71
C GLN A 57 18.22 5.44 24.62
N ARG A 58 17.34 5.18 23.64
CA ARG A 58 17.10 6.12 22.52
C ARG A 58 15.94 7.12 22.68
N LEU A 59 15.29 7.16 23.85
CA LEU A 59 14.19 8.10 24.13
C LEU A 59 14.65 9.55 24.37
N GLN A 60 15.95 9.84 24.39
CA GLN A 60 16.47 11.21 24.35
C GLN A 60 16.50 11.71 22.89
N THR A 61 15.39 12.33 22.45
CA THR A 61 15.35 13.52 21.58
C THR A 61 16.60 13.82 20.71
N ARG A 62 16.99 12.90 19.82
CA ARG A 62 18.04 13.17 18.83
C ARG A 62 17.71 12.52 17.49
N GLU A 63 17.37 13.40 16.56
CA GLU A 63 17.34 13.19 15.10
C GLU A 63 16.44 12.05 14.63
N VAL A 64 15.49 12.34 13.76
CA VAL A 64 14.87 11.31 12.93
C VAL A 64 15.99 10.76 12.05
N ILE A 65 16.72 9.75 12.53
CA ILE A 65 17.78 9.11 11.77
C ILE A 65 17.09 8.46 10.56
N LEU A 66 17.28 9.05 9.36
CA LEU A 66 16.71 8.54 8.11
C LEU A 66 17.07 7.07 7.91
N GLU A 67 18.28 6.65 8.32
CA GLU A 67 18.72 5.26 8.35
C GLU A 67 18.31 4.51 9.64
N SER A 68 17.03 4.16 9.72
CA SER A 68 16.50 3.36 10.83
C SER A 68 15.80 2.10 10.37
N LYS A 69 15.61 1.16 11.30
CA LYS A 69 14.75 -0.01 11.07
C LYS A 69 13.30 0.42 10.81
N ASN A 70 12.85 1.48 11.47
CA ASN A 70 11.50 2.00 11.29
C ASN A 70 11.31 2.57 9.88
N SER A 71 12.34 3.20 9.32
CA SER A 71 12.35 3.67 7.92
C SER A 71 12.18 2.52 6.94
N ALA A 72 12.85 1.39 7.19
CA ALA A 72 12.73 0.18 6.37
C ALA A 72 11.29 -0.36 6.40
N VAL A 73 10.68 -0.40 7.59
CA VAL A 73 9.29 -0.87 7.77
C VAL A 73 8.31 0.05 7.04
N ILE A 74 8.42 1.37 7.24
CA ILE A 74 7.56 2.35 6.54
C ILE A 74 7.69 2.19 5.04
N PHE A 75 8.92 2.04 4.53
CA PHE A 75 9.17 1.88 3.10
C PHE A 75 8.47 0.64 2.53
N ILE A 76 8.63 -0.52 3.18
CA ILE A 76 7.99 -1.78 2.76
C ILE A 76 6.45 -1.65 2.80
N CYS A 77 5.91 -1.09 3.88
CA CYS A 77 4.47 -0.90 4.02
C CYS A 77 3.92 0.04 2.94
N THR A 78 4.61 1.14 2.67
CA THR A 78 4.21 2.13 1.66
C THR A 78 4.22 1.52 0.26
N MET A 79 5.26 0.75 -0.09
CA MET A 79 5.34 0.05 -1.38
C MET A 79 4.21 -0.97 -1.54
N THR A 80 3.90 -1.73 -0.50
CA THR A 80 2.82 -2.72 -0.51
C THR A 80 1.45 -2.06 -0.72
N LEU A 81 1.19 -0.96 -0.02
CA LEU A 81 -0.05 -0.20 -0.15
C LEU A 81 -0.20 0.48 -1.50
N LEU A 82 0.88 1.00 -2.08
CA LEU A 82 0.87 1.57 -3.43
C LEU A 82 0.46 0.51 -4.47
N VAL A 83 0.99 -0.71 -4.36
CA VAL A 83 0.60 -1.84 -5.21
C VAL A 83 -0.88 -2.15 -5.04
N TYR A 84 -1.35 -2.33 -3.81
CA TYR A 84 -2.75 -2.61 -3.52
C TYR A 84 -3.70 -1.52 -4.05
N ARG A 85 -3.41 -0.24 -3.78
CA ARG A 85 -4.22 0.89 -4.25
C ARG A 85 -4.26 0.98 -5.75
N SER A 86 -3.14 0.76 -6.44
CA SER A 86 -3.12 0.85 -7.90
C SER A 86 -4.03 -0.18 -8.56
N LEU A 87 -4.19 -1.37 -7.97
CA LEU A 87 -5.20 -2.34 -8.40
C LEU A 87 -6.62 -1.84 -8.15
N LYS A 88 -6.90 -1.30 -6.96
CA LYS A 88 -8.22 -0.76 -6.60
C LYS A 88 -8.63 0.39 -7.52
N PHE A 89 -7.71 1.31 -7.82
CA PHE A 89 -7.94 2.41 -8.77
C PHE A 89 -8.07 1.97 -10.23
N ALA A 90 -7.45 0.85 -10.61
CA ALA A 90 -7.62 0.31 -11.94
C ALA A 90 -9.02 -0.30 -12.13
N ASP A 91 -9.63 -0.80 -11.04
CA ASP A 91 -10.95 -1.46 -11.06
C ASP A 91 -12.12 -0.47 -10.98
N PHE A 92 -12.21 0.42 -11.98
CA PHE A 92 -13.28 1.43 -12.11
C PHE A 92 -14.49 0.93 -12.93
N GLY A 93 -14.84 -0.35 -12.78
CA GLY A 93 -16.04 -0.90 -13.41
C GLY A 93 -17.32 -0.25 -12.87
N PRO A 94 -18.34 0.03 -13.70
CA PRO A 94 -18.49 -0.30 -15.13
C PRO A 94 -18.03 0.81 -16.09
N HIS A 95 -17.42 1.89 -15.60
CA HIS A 95 -17.15 3.09 -16.41
C HIS A 95 -15.87 3.01 -17.26
N ARG A 96 -14.96 2.10 -16.93
CA ARG A 96 -13.71 1.88 -17.67
C ARG A 96 -13.65 0.48 -18.29
N GLN A 97 -12.83 0.36 -19.33
CA GLN A 97 -12.41 -0.93 -19.87
C GLN A 97 -11.78 -1.79 -18.76
N SER A 98 -12.09 -3.10 -18.76
CA SER A 98 -11.52 -4.04 -17.78
C SER A 98 -9.99 -3.97 -17.75
N VAL A 99 -9.42 -4.00 -16.54
CA VAL A 99 -7.98 -4.05 -16.29
C VAL A 99 -7.26 -5.08 -17.16
N ARG A 100 -7.87 -6.26 -17.34
CA ARG A 100 -7.33 -7.37 -18.14
C ARG A 100 -7.07 -7.02 -19.60
N LYS A 101 -7.76 -6.00 -20.13
CA LYS A 101 -7.63 -5.59 -21.52
C LYS A 101 -6.65 -4.42 -21.70
N ASN A 102 -6.10 -3.85 -20.61
CA ASN A 102 -5.13 -2.76 -20.68
C ASN A 102 -3.71 -3.33 -20.50
N CYS A 103 -3.13 -3.84 -21.61
CA CYS A 103 -1.79 -4.46 -21.58
C CYS A 103 -0.71 -3.51 -21.03
N LEU A 104 -0.78 -2.21 -21.36
CA LEU A 104 0.18 -1.22 -20.88
C LEU A 104 0.14 -1.10 -19.36
N PHE A 105 -1.06 -1.01 -18.76
CA PHE A 105 -1.20 -0.99 -17.31
C PHE A 105 -0.68 -2.28 -16.67
N ILE A 106 -1.05 -3.45 -17.21
CA ILE A 106 -0.61 -4.74 -16.67
C ILE A 106 0.92 -4.86 -16.70
N SER A 107 1.56 -4.53 -17.82
CA SER A 107 3.02 -4.60 -17.95
C SER A 107 3.73 -3.67 -16.95
N ILE A 108 3.28 -2.42 -16.83
CA ILE A 108 3.85 -1.46 -15.88
C ILE A 108 3.61 -1.91 -14.44
N PHE A 109 2.41 -2.41 -14.14
CA PHE A 109 2.05 -2.92 -12.83
C PHE A 109 2.93 -4.11 -12.42
N ILE A 110 3.09 -5.11 -13.29
CA ILE A 110 3.96 -6.27 -13.06
C ILE A 110 5.40 -5.81 -12.84
N LEU A 111 5.91 -4.88 -13.64
CA LEU A 111 7.25 -4.34 -13.48
C LEU A 111 7.43 -3.65 -12.12
N CYS A 112 6.45 -2.87 -11.67
CA CYS A 112 6.47 -2.25 -10.35
C CYS A 112 6.44 -3.29 -9.21
N VAL A 113 5.63 -4.34 -9.35
CA VAL A 113 5.58 -5.43 -8.35
C VAL A 113 6.92 -6.17 -8.29
N LEU A 114 7.49 -6.54 -9.43
CA LEU A 114 8.79 -7.20 -9.49
C LEU A 114 9.90 -6.32 -8.90
N PHE A 115 9.92 -5.03 -9.24
CA PHE A 115 10.86 -4.07 -8.66
C PHE A 115 10.73 -4.01 -7.13
N SER A 116 9.49 -3.91 -6.60
CA SER A 116 9.25 -3.91 -5.16
C SER A 116 9.76 -5.21 -4.50
N ILE A 117 9.53 -6.37 -5.10
CA ILE A 117 10.02 -7.66 -4.59
C ILE A 117 11.55 -7.68 -4.56
N VAL A 118 12.21 -7.23 -5.64
CA VAL A 118 13.67 -7.18 -5.71
C VAL A 118 14.24 -6.23 -4.65
N VAL A 119 13.69 -5.03 -4.51
CA VAL A 119 14.16 -4.05 -3.50
C VAL A 119 13.99 -4.61 -2.09
N VAL A 120 12.83 -5.19 -1.78
CA VAL A 120 12.56 -5.82 -0.49
C VAL A 120 13.54 -6.98 -0.24
N GLY A 121 13.78 -7.83 -1.24
CA GLY A 121 14.76 -8.90 -1.18
C GLY A 121 16.19 -8.40 -0.93
N LEU A 122 16.59 -7.29 -1.55
CA LEU A 122 17.90 -6.65 -1.34
C LEU A 122 18.03 -6.11 0.09
N ILE A 123 16.98 -5.48 0.63
CA ILE A 123 16.94 -5.03 2.04
C ILE A 123 17.09 -6.23 2.98
N PHE A 124 16.44 -7.35 2.68
CA PHE A 124 16.54 -8.58 3.49
C PHE A 124 17.91 -9.25 3.41
N SER A 125 18.51 -9.30 2.21
CA SER A 125 19.87 -9.83 2.02
C SER A 125 20.93 -9.02 2.79
N GLY A 126 20.60 -7.80 3.18
CA GLY A 126 21.53 -6.89 3.85
C GLY A 126 22.57 -6.32 2.89
N ASN A 127 22.23 -6.20 1.60
CA ASN A 127 23.12 -5.63 0.60
C ASN A 127 23.40 -4.16 0.93
N GLN A 128 24.66 -3.87 1.27
CA GLN A 128 25.08 -2.55 1.74
C GLN A 128 24.78 -1.43 0.74
N ALA A 129 24.90 -1.70 -0.56
CA ALA A 129 24.61 -0.70 -1.60
C ALA A 129 23.11 -0.37 -1.68
N ALA A 130 22.24 -1.36 -1.50
CA ALA A 130 20.80 -1.13 -1.47
C ALA A 130 20.37 -0.42 -0.17
N LEU A 131 20.94 -0.83 0.96
CA LEU A 131 20.66 -0.21 2.26
C LEU A 131 21.05 1.27 2.29
N SER A 132 22.22 1.63 1.74
CA SER A 132 22.66 3.02 1.65
C SER A 132 21.86 3.83 0.63
N PHE A 133 21.55 3.26 -0.53
CA PHE A 133 20.75 3.93 -1.57
C PHE A 133 19.36 4.30 -1.08
N PHE A 134 18.69 3.39 -0.38
CA PHE A 134 17.35 3.62 0.17
C PHE A 134 17.37 4.25 1.57
N GLN A 135 18.55 4.46 2.16
CA GLN A 135 18.75 4.96 3.52
C GLN A 135 17.93 4.14 4.55
N VAL A 136 18.05 2.82 4.50
CA VAL A 136 17.33 1.89 5.39
C VAL A 136 18.29 0.92 6.06
N LYS A 137 17.91 0.41 7.24
CA LYS A 137 18.68 -0.62 7.93
C LYS A 137 18.17 -2.02 7.63
N LYS A 138 19.08 -2.99 7.70
CA LYS A 138 18.76 -4.41 7.64
C LYS A 138 17.71 -4.77 8.71
N LEU A 139 16.65 -5.42 8.29
CA LEU A 139 15.60 -5.95 9.15
C LEU A 139 15.99 -7.34 9.66
N SER A 140 15.69 -7.62 10.93
CA SER A 140 15.81 -8.98 11.46
C SER A 140 14.62 -9.84 11.02
N PRO A 141 14.73 -11.18 11.01
CA PRO A 141 13.60 -12.06 10.69
C PRO A 141 12.34 -11.79 11.54
N ILE A 142 12.53 -11.39 12.80
CA ILE A 142 11.44 -11.04 13.72
C ILE A 142 10.74 -9.75 13.26
N ASP A 143 11.53 -8.71 12.91
CA ASP A 143 11.01 -7.45 12.38
C ASP A 143 10.19 -7.69 11.09
N ILE A 144 10.61 -8.66 10.27
CA ILE A 144 9.93 -9.06 9.02
C ILE A 144 8.62 -9.79 9.32
N MET A 145 8.61 -10.74 10.25
CA MET A 145 7.39 -11.47 10.62
C MET A 145 6.34 -10.53 11.20
N LEU A 146 6.77 -9.58 12.05
CA LEU A 146 5.90 -8.52 12.59
C LEU A 146 5.36 -7.63 11.47
N CYS A 147 6.23 -7.12 10.59
CA CYS A 147 5.81 -6.27 9.48
C CYS A 147 4.84 -6.99 8.52
N GLY A 148 5.15 -8.24 8.15
CA GLY A 148 4.29 -9.07 7.30
C GLY A 148 2.95 -9.39 7.95
N GLY A 149 2.94 -9.72 9.25
CA GLY A 149 1.71 -9.95 10.01
C GLY A 149 0.84 -8.70 10.09
N CYS A 150 1.44 -7.54 10.41
CA CYS A 150 0.72 -6.27 10.43
C CYS A 150 0.16 -5.91 9.05
N LEU A 151 0.94 -6.09 7.97
CA LEU A 151 0.47 -5.85 6.60
C LEU A 151 -0.67 -6.80 6.19
N PHE A 152 -0.59 -8.07 6.58
CA PHE A 152 -1.64 -9.04 6.33
C PHE A 152 -2.94 -8.63 7.02
N VAL A 153 -2.88 -8.26 8.30
CA VAL A 153 -4.05 -7.75 9.05
C VAL A 153 -4.58 -6.48 8.40
N SER A 154 -3.69 -5.58 7.97
CA SER A 154 -4.07 -4.34 7.26
C SER A 154 -4.92 -4.64 6.03
N ILE A 155 -4.42 -5.52 5.16
CA ILE A 155 -5.09 -5.91 3.92
C ILE A 155 -6.41 -6.63 4.23
N LEU A 156 -6.41 -7.54 5.20
CA LEU A 156 -7.61 -8.27 5.61
C LEU A 156 -8.72 -7.32 6.06
N VAL A 157 -8.37 -6.34 6.91
CA VAL A 157 -9.34 -5.36 7.41
C VAL A 157 -9.86 -4.47 6.27
N THR A 158 -9.00 -4.02 5.35
CA THR A 158 -9.44 -3.25 4.18
C THR A 158 -10.40 -4.06 3.30
N VAL A 159 -10.12 -5.35 3.06
CA VAL A 159 -11.00 -6.24 2.29
C VAL A 159 -12.35 -6.45 2.99
N LEU A 160 -12.34 -6.65 4.31
CA LEU A 160 -13.57 -6.80 5.10
C LEU A 160 -14.39 -5.51 5.10
N PHE A 161 -13.75 -4.35 5.21
CA PHE A 161 -14.43 -3.05 5.16
C PHE A 161 -15.06 -2.79 3.78
N ASP A 162 -14.35 -3.12 2.69
CA ASP A 162 -14.90 -3.07 1.32
C ASP A 162 -16.11 -4.01 1.16
N PHE A 163 -16.06 -5.20 1.78
CA PHE A 163 -17.18 -6.14 1.76
C PHE A 163 -18.39 -5.59 2.55
N TYR A 164 -18.15 -5.04 3.74
CA TYR A 164 -19.17 -4.43 4.57
C TYR A 164 -19.87 -3.25 3.86
N GLU A 165 -19.10 -2.34 3.23
CA GLU A 165 -19.70 -1.25 2.46
C GLU A 165 -20.55 -1.76 1.29
N ARG A 166 -20.10 -2.79 0.58
CA ARG A 166 -20.89 -3.40 -0.51
C ARG A 166 -22.20 -3.97 -0.01
N MET A 167 -22.20 -4.63 1.15
CA MET A 167 -23.42 -5.15 1.78
C MET A 167 -24.37 -4.02 2.17
N LYS A 168 -23.86 -2.97 2.83
CA LYS A 168 -24.65 -1.80 3.24
C LYS A 168 -25.27 -1.05 2.06
N ARG A 169 -24.56 -0.94 0.93
CA ARG A 169 -25.09 -0.33 -0.31
C ARG A 169 -26.21 -1.18 -0.94
N LYS A 170 -26.12 -2.51 -0.86
CA LYS A 170 -27.19 -3.41 -1.35
C LYS A 170 -28.44 -3.34 -0.48
N GLU A 171 -28.27 -3.15 0.82
CA GLU A 171 -29.38 -3.02 1.77
C GLU A 171 -30.15 -1.70 1.57
N LYS A 172 -29.45 -0.58 1.34
CA LYS A 172 -30.08 0.71 0.99
C LYS A 172 -30.77 0.77 -0.38
N ALA A 173 -30.53 -0.21 -1.24
CA ALA A 173 -31.08 -0.28 -2.59
C ALA A 173 -32.30 -1.20 -2.69
N ARG A 174 -32.67 -1.88 -1.60
CA ARG A 174 -33.93 -2.61 -1.42
C ARG A 174 -34.92 -1.72 -0.68
#